data_AF-A0A7L0WXG8-F1
#
_entry.id   AF-A0A7L0WXG8-F1
#
_cell.length_a   1.000
_cell.length_b   1.000
_cell.length_c   1.000
_cell.angle_alpha   90.00
_cell.angle_beta   90.00
_cell.angle_gamma   90.00
#
_symmetry.space_group_name_H-M   'P 1'
#
loop_
_entity.id
_entity.type
_entity.pdbx_description
1 polymer ?
#
loop_
_entity_poly.entity_id
_entity_poly.type
_entity_poly.pdbx_seq_one_letter_code
_entity_poly.pdbx_strand_id
1 'polypeptide(L)'
;ATQIDPSELQELFQETSANVFRINSNVTSLERSLRSLGTSNDTQELQDGLHATQQETNKTITTSTKAIKQLSEVVRGSSRTLVLPTQQERLQLDRLKNQLSDAIQRYGAVQKKIAEKSKALLPTGQRSSKQVSSRLSLS
;
A
#
# COMPACT_ATOMS: atom_id res chain seq x y z
N ALA A 1 9.06 -30.38 5.80
CA ALA A 1 8.07 -29.51 6.47
C ALA A 1 8.82 -28.68 7.50
N THR A 2 8.80 -27.35 7.38
CA THR A 2 9.46 -26.43 8.31
C THR A 2 8.71 -26.46 9.63
N GLN A 3 9.37 -26.81 10.73
CA GLN A 3 8.83 -26.65 12.08
C GLN A 3 8.96 -25.16 12.44
N ILE A 4 7.91 -24.56 12.98
CA ILE A 4 7.93 -23.19 13.48
C ILE A 4 7.91 -23.28 15.01
N ASP A 5 8.85 -22.60 15.65
CA ASP A 5 8.94 -22.57 17.10
C ASP A 5 7.91 -21.59 17.69
N PRO A 6 7.42 -21.80 18.92
CA PRO A 6 6.44 -20.90 19.55
C PRO A 6 6.89 -19.44 19.62
N SER A 7 8.18 -19.20 19.83
CA SER A 7 8.76 -17.84 19.83
C SER A 7 8.71 -17.19 18.45
N GLU A 8 9.05 -17.93 17.40
CA GLU A 8 8.97 -17.46 16.00
C GLU A 8 7.52 -17.15 15.61
N LEU A 9 6.57 -17.98 16.07
CA LEU A 9 5.14 -17.71 15.87
C LEU A 9 4.72 -16.39 16.52
N GLN A 10 5.15 -16.14 17.75
CA GLN A 10 4.86 -14.90 18.45
C GLN A 10 5.51 -13.69 17.77
N GLU A 11 6.74 -13.83 17.30
CA GLU A 11 7.44 -12.79 16.52
C GLU A 11 6.68 -12.45 15.24
N LEU A 12 6.20 -13.46 14.50
CA LEU A 12 5.37 -13.24 13.31
C LEU A 12 4.08 -12.47 13.62
N PHE A 13 3.43 -12.75 14.76
CA PHE A 13 2.26 -11.98 15.21
C PHE A 13 2.61 -10.52 15.50
N GLN A 14 3.71 -10.27 16.20
CA GLN A 14 4.16 -8.91 16.53
C GLN A 14 4.57 -8.13 15.28
N GLU A 15 5.37 -8.75 14.40
CA GLU A 15 5.80 -8.15 13.15
C GLU A 15 4.60 -7.80 12.26
N THR A 16 3.63 -8.72 12.12
CA THR A 16 2.40 -8.47 11.36
C THR A 16 1.62 -7.29 11.94
N SER A 17 1.50 -7.22 13.27
CA SER A 17 0.82 -6.11 13.96
C SER A 17 1.52 -4.78 13.70
N ALA A 18 2.85 -4.75 13.80
CA ALA A 18 3.67 -3.57 13.51
C ALA A 18 3.52 -3.13 12.04
N ASN A 19 3.51 -4.08 11.10
CA ASN A 19 3.31 -3.81 9.68
C ASN A 19 1.93 -3.20 9.41
N VAL A 20 0.85 -3.72 10.04
CA VAL A 20 -0.50 -3.13 9.94
C VAL A 20 -0.52 -1.69 10.47
N PHE A 21 0.13 -1.44 11.61
CA PHE A 21 0.23 -0.09 12.17
C PHE A 21 0.98 0.87 11.24
N ARG A 22 2.10 0.41 10.64
CA ARG A 22 2.87 1.17 9.64
C ARG A 22 2.04 1.50 8.41
N ILE A 23 1.27 0.56 7.88
CA ILE A 23 0.37 0.81 6.74
C ILE A 23 -0.62 1.93 7.08
N ASN A 24 -1.27 1.89 8.25
CA ASN A 24 -2.20 2.94 8.67
C ASN A 24 -1.54 4.32 8.85
N SER A 25 -0.33 4.34 9.41
CA SER A 25 0.48 5.57 9.53
C SER A 25 0.84 6.15 8.16
N ASN A 26 1.21 5.29 7.21
CA ASN A 26 1.54 5.69 5.85
C ASN A 26 0.29 6.19 5.10
N VAL A 27 -0.86 5.54 5.26
CA VAL A 27 -2.15 6.02 4.73
C VAL A 27 -2.44 7.44 5.22
N THR A 28 -2.31 7.68 6.52
CA THR A 28 -2.53 9.02 7.10
C THR A 28 -1.55 10.07 6.56
N SER A 29 -0.31 9.67 6.30
CA SER A 29 0.71 10.53 5.70
C SER A 29 0.41 10.84 4.23
N LEU A 30 -0.02 9.84 3.46
CA LEU A 30 -0.43 10.01 2.07
C LEU A 30 -1.68 10.89 1.95
N GLU A 31 -2.64 10.77 2.84
CA GLU A 31 -3.81 11.65 2.87
C GLU A 31 -3.44 13.10 3.14
N ARG A 32 -2.41 13.35 3.97
CA ARG A 32 -1.85 14.68 4.19
C ARG A 32 -1.20 15.22 2.91
N SER A 33 -0.29 14.46 2.30
CA SER A 33 0.37 14.86 1.05
C SER A 33 -0.63 15.07 -0.09
N LEU A 34 -1.66 14.22 -0.19
CA LEU A 34 -2.73 14.33 -1.18
C LEU A 34 -3.48 15.66 -1.10
N ARG A 35 -3.64 16.25 0.10
CA ARG A 35 -4.26 17.57 0.24
C ARG A 35 -3.40 18.69 -0.35
N SER A 36 -2.09 18.58 -0.21
CA SER A 36 -1.12 19.56 -0.73
C SER A 36 -0.85 19.46 -2.23
N LEU A 37 -1.01 18.27 -2.83
CA LEU A 37 -0.90 18.09 -4.29
C LEU A 37 -1.80 19.09 -5.03
N GLY A 38 -1.35 19.67 -6.14
CA GLY A 38 -2.11 20.64 -6.93
C GLY A 38 -2.41 21.97 -6.26
N THR A 39 -1.82 22.25 -5.10
CA THR A 39 -1.87 23.57 -4.45
C THR A 39 -0.54 24.31 -4.62
N SER A 40 -0.43 25.54 -4.12
CA SER A 40 0.86 26.26 -4.06
C SER A 40 1.94 25.53 -3.27
N ASN A 41 1.57 24.54 -2.45
CA ASN A 41 2.49 23.72 -1.65
C ASN A 41 2.89 22.41 -2.36
N ASP A 42 2.49 22.22 -3.62
CA ASP A 42 2.89 21.05 -4.42
C ASP A 42 4.33 21.24 -4.93
N THR A 43 5.28 20.65 -4.21
CA THR A 43 6.71 20.68 -4.55
C THR A 43 7.18 19.30 -5.03
N GLN A 44 8.29 19.28 -5.78
CA GLN A 44 8.89 18.01 -6.21
C GLN A 44 9.26 17.11 -5.01
N GLU A 45 9.77 17.69 -3.93
CA GLU A 45 10.08 16.96 -2.69
C GLU A 45 8.83 16.29 -2.09
N LEU A 46 7.68 16.96 -2.13
CA LEU A 46 6.42 16.40 -1.65
C LEU A 46 5.96 15.23 -2.54
N GLN A 47 6.13 15.34 -3.86
CA GLN A 47 5.81 14.26 -4.80
C GLN A 47 6.75 13.06 -4.60
N ASP A 48 8.05 13.29 -4.45
CA ASP A 48 9.04 12.24 -4.21
C ASP A 48 8.77 11.54 -2.87
N GLY A 49 8.50 12.29 -1.81
CA GLY A 49 8.11 11.75 -0.50
C GLY A 49 6.81 10.96 -0.53
N LEU A 50 5.82 11.42 -1.31
CA LEU A 50 4.59 10.68 -1.55
C LEU A 50 4.87 9.35 -2.27
N HIS A 51 5.69 9.36 -3.33
CA HIS A 51 6.05 8.15 -4.06
C HIS A 51 6.84 7.17 -3.19
N ALA A 52 7.79 7.66 -2.40
CA ALA A 52 8.54 6.84 -1.44
C ALA A 52 7.59 6.17 -0.42
N THR A 53 6.66 6.94 0.15
CA THR A 53 5.65 6.43 1.09
C THR A 53 4.75 5.38 0.43
N GLN A 54 4.35 5.57 -0.83
CA GLN A 54 3.58 4.56 -1.57
C GLN A 54 4.38 3.26 -1.75
N GLN A 55 5.64 3.34 -2.16
CA GLN A 55 6.50 2.16 -2.35
C GLN A 55 6.73 1.40 -1.04
N GLU A 56 7.02 2.12 0.05
CA GLU A 56 7.17 1.51 1.37
C GLU A 56 5.88 0.81 1.82
N THR A 57 4.73 1.43 1.58
CA THR A 57 3.42 0.85 1.93
C THR A 57 3.16 -0.43 1.15
N ASN A 58 3.43 -0.44 -0.16
CA ASN A 58 3.31 -1.64 -1.01
C ASN A 58 4.22 -2.79 -0.53
N LYS A 59 5.46 -2.48 -0.14
CA LYS A 59 6.39 -3.47 0.43
C LYS A 59 5.84 -4.03 1.74
N THR A 60 5.37 -3.16 2.63
CA THR A 60 4.81 -3.54 3.94
C THR A 60 3.55 -4.40 3.81
N ILE A 61 2.65 -4.09 2.86
CA ILE A 61 1.49 -4.92 2.51
C ILE A 61 1.92 -6.31 2.03
N THR A 62 2.95 -6.36 1.17
CA THR A 62 3.45 -7.64 0.66
C THR A 62 4.02 -8.50 1.79
N THR A 63 4.83 -7.91 2.68
CA THR A 63 5.39 -8.61 3.85
C THR A 63 4.31 -9.09 4.80
N SER A 64 3.38 -8.22 5.21
CA SER A 64 2.29 -8.59 6.12
C SER A 64 1.35 -9.64 5.54
N THR A 65 1.05 -9.59 4.24
CA THR A 65 0.23 -10.62 3.57
C THR A 65 0.93 -11.98 3.57
N LYS A 66 2.26 -12.02 3.38
CA LYS A 66 3.04 -13.26 3.48
C LYS A 66 3.04 -13.79 4.91
N ALA A 67 3.25 -12.93 5.89
CA ALA A 67 3.23 -13.31 7.31
C ALA A 67 1.85 -13.87 7.72
N ILE A 68 0.73 -13.23 7.33
CA ILE A 68 -0.62 -13.75 7.59
C ILE A 68 -0.87 -15.12 6.95
N LYS A 69 -0.34 -15.35 5.74
CA LYS A 69 -0.42 -16.67 5.10
C LYS A 69 0.34 -17.72 5.92
N GLN A 70 1.56 -17.42 6.35
CA GLN A 70 2.36 -18.30 7.21
C GLN A 70 1.65 -18.58 8.54
N LEU A 71 1.16 -17.55 9.24
CA LEU A 71 0.36 -17.69 10.46
C LEU A 71 -0.88 -18.57 10.24
N SER A 72 -1.54 -18.43 9.09
CA SER A 72 -2.72 -19.24 8.76
C SER A 72 -2.39 -20.72 8.54
N GLU A 73 -1.25 -21.05 7.91
CA GLU A 73 -0.82 -22.45 7.76
C GLU A 73 -0.49 -23.08 9.12
N VAL A 74 0.15 -22.32 10.01
CA VAL A 74 0.46 -22.76 11.38
C VAL A 74 -0.83 -23.01 12.16
N VAL A 75 -1.75 -22.06 12.16
CA VAL A 75 -3.00 -22.13 12.95
C VAL A 75 -3.94 -23.24 12.47
N ARG A 76 -3.96 -23.54 11.16
CA ARG A 76 -4.75 -24.66 10.60
C ARG A 76 -4.13 -26.03 10.84
N GLY A 77 -2.91 -26.11 11.38
CA GLY A 77 -2.20 -27.38 11.54
C GLY A 77 -1.60 -27.94 10.24
N SER A 78 -1.51 -27.12 9.18
CA SER A 78 -0.79 -27.48 7.95
C SER A 78 0.73 -27.55 8.20
N SER A 79 1.22 -26.85 9.23
CA SER A 79 2.61 -26.91 9.70
C SER A 79 2.70 -27.79 10.96
N ARG A 80 3.78 -28.59 11.08
CA ARG A 80 4.09 -29.31 12.33
C ARG A 80 4.65 -28.35 13.37
N THR A 81 3.76 -27.73 14.14
CA THR A 81 4.13 -27.01 15.36
C THR A 81 4.20 -28.01 16.51
N LEU A 82 5.21 -27.89 17.39
CA LEU A 82 5.33 -28.75 18.58
C LEU A 82 4.20 -28.54 19.61
N VAL A 83 3.45 -27.44 19.48
CA VAL A 83 2.34 -27.06 20.35
C VAL A 83 1.11 -26.74 19.51
N LEU A 84 -0.07 -27.22 19.93
CA LEU A 84 -1.32 -26.88 19.24
C LEU A 84 -1.65 -25.39 19.45
N PRO A 85 -2.03 -24.66 18.37
CA PRO A 85 -2.39 -23.26 18.49
C PRO A 85 -3.65 -23.09 19.34
N THR A 86 -3.54 -22.18 20.31
CA THR A 86 -4.58 -21.79 21.26
C THR A 86 -5.74 -21.08 20.58
N GLN A 87 -6.90 -21.04 21.24
CA GLN A 87 -8.05 -20.26 20.76
C GLN A 87 -7.70 -18.75 20.65
N GLN A 88 -6.85 -18.25 21.53
CA GLN A 88 -6.41 -16.85 21.52
C GLN A 88 -5.61 -16.51 20.25
N GLU A 89 -4.70 -17.38 19.81
CA GLU A 89 -3.92 -17.17 18.58
C GLU A 89 -4.80 -17.21 17.33
N ARG A 90 -5.83 -18.07 17.32
CA ARG A 90 -6.85 -18.09 16.25
C ARG A 90 -7.57 -16.76 16.13
N LEU A 91 -8.08 -16.25 17.27
CA LEU A 91 -8.77 -14.96 17.32
C LEU A 91 -7.85 -13.79 16.97
N GLN A 92 -6.58 -13.83 17.39
CA GLN A 92 -5.59 -12.81 17.07
C GLN A 92 -5.29 -12.79 15.57
N LEU A 93 -5.15 -13.96 14.93
CA LEU A 93 -4.97 -14.06 13.48
C LEU A 93 -6.16 -13.49 12.72
N ASP A 94 -7.39 -13.81 13.13
CA ASP A 94 -8.58 -13.30 12.47
C ASP A 94 -8.72 -11.77 12.62
N ARG A 95 -8.37 -11.23 13.79
CA ARG A 95 -8.29 -9.78 14.00
C ARG A 95 -7.26 -9.14 13.05
N LEU A 96 -6.05 -9.71 12.97
CA LEU A 96 -5.00 -9.18 12.08
C LEU A 96 -5.40 -9.24 10.61
N LYS A 97 -6.09 -10.30 10.17
CA LYS A 97 -6.62 -10.41 8.80
C LYS A 97 -7.58 -9.27 8.50
N ASN A 98 -8.53 -9.01 9.41
CA ASN A 98 -9.51 -7.95 9.23
C ASN A 98 -8.83 -6.58 9.23
N GLN A 99 -7.94 -6.31 10.19
CA GLN A 99 -7.21 -5.06 10.27
C GLN A 99 -6.32 -4.81 9.05
N LEU A 100 -5.65 -5.86 8.54
CA LEU A 100 -4.85 -5.75 7.31
C LEU A 100 -5.74 -5.49 6.09
N SER A 101 -6.86 -6.19 5.96
CA SER A 101 -7.82 -5.99 4.87
C SER A 101 -8.33 -4.54 4.86
N ASP A 102 -8.76 -4.03 6.02
CA ASP A 102 -9.25 -2.66 6.15
C ASP A 102 -8.16 -1.64 5.79
N ALA A 103 -6.92 -1.86 6.25
CA ALA A 103 -5.79 -0.99 5.95
C ALA A 103 -5.47 -0.97 4.45
N ILE A 104 -5.49 -2.14 3.78
CA ILE A 104 -5.28 -2.26 2.33
C ILE A 104 -6.40 -1.55 1.56
N GLN A 105 -7.66 -1.72 1.97
CA GLN A 105 -8.80 -1.06 1.32
C GLN A 105 -8.69 0.47 1.41
N ARG A 106 -8.38 1.00 2.61
CA ARG A 106 -8.15 2.44 2.80
C ARG A 106 -7.00 2.94 1.94
N TYR A 107 -5.88 2.21 1.92
CA TYR A 107 -4.74 2.55 1.09
C TYR A 107 -5.09 2.56 -0.40
N GLY A 108 -5.82 1.56 -0.90
CA GLY A 108 -6.28 1.52 -2.29
C GLY A 108 -7.17 2.71 -2.67
N ALA A 109 -8.06 3.14 -1.78
CA ALA A 109 -8.86 4.33 -1.98
C ALA A 109 -8.00 5.61 -2.06
N VAL A 110 -6.98 5.73 -1.22
CA VAL A 110 -6.02 6.85 -1.26
C VAL A 110 -5.18 6.82 -2.54
N GLN A 111 -4.68 5.65 -2.96
CA GLN A 111 -3.94 5.49 -4.22
C GLN A 111 -4.77 5.94 -5.42
N LYS A 112 -6.06 5.57 -5.48
CA LYS A 112 -6.96 6.00 -6.55
C LYS A 112 -7.08 7.53 -6.61
N LYS A 113 -7.30 8.18 -5.47
CA LYS A 113 -7.38 9.65 -5.39
C LYS A 113 -6.08 10.33 -5.80
N ILE A 114 -4.93 9.78 -5.40
CA ILE A 114 -3.62 10.27 -5.83
C ILE A 114 -3.50 10.18 -7.36
N ALA A 115 -3.81 9.03 -7.96
CA ALA A 115 -3.71 8.84 -9.40
C ALA A 115 -4.62 9.80 -10.18
N GLU A 116 -5.86 10.00 -9.72
CA GLU A 116 -6.80 10.97 -10.29
C GLU A 116 -6.25 12.41 -10.24
N LYS A 117 -5.71 12.80 -9.08
CA LYS A 117 -5.15 14.15 -8.89
C LYS A 117 -3.89 14.37 -9.71
N SER A 118 -2.95 13.43 -9.72
CA SER A 118 -1.75 13.48 -10.56
C SER A 118 -2.12 13.58 -12.04
N LYS A 119 -3.12 12.82 -12.50
CA LYS A 119 -3.59 12.89 -13.90
C LYS A 119 -4.22 14.24 -14.25
N ALA A 120 -4.95 14.87 -13.32
CA ALA A 120 -5.52 16.20 -13.52
C ALA A 120 -4.46 17.32 -13.58
N LEU A 121 -3.31 17.10 -12.95
CA LEU A 121 -2.18 18.03 -12.95
C LEU A 121 -1.24 17.85 -14.13
N LEU A 122 -1.33 16.74 -14.87
CA LEU A 122 -0.64 16.62 -16.14
C LEU A 122 -1.18 17.69 -17.08
N PRO A 123 -0.32 18.50 -17.73
CA PRO A 123 -0.79 19.43 -18.73
C PRO A 123 -1.51 18.62 -19.80
N THR A 124 -2.83 18.80 -19.93
CA THR A 124 -3.59 18.31 -21.07
C THR A 124 -2.85 18.82 -22.30
N GLY A 125 -2.13 17.91 -22.96
CA GLY A 125 -1.25 18.24 -24.06
C GLY A 125 -1.99 19.16 -25.01
N GLN A 126 -1.40 20.34 -25.21
CA GLN A 126 -1.80 21.32 -26.18
C GLN A 126 -2.05 20.64 -27.53
N ARG A 127 -3.32 20.35 -27.86
CA ARG A 127 -3.80 20.34 -29.24
C ARG A 127 -4.02 21.79 -29.66
N SER A 128 -2.97 22.61 -29.57
CA SER A 128 -2.95 23.93 -30.19
C SER A 128 -2.60 23.74 -31.67
N SER A 129 -3.61 23.90 -32.51
CA SER A 129 -3.59 24.45 -33.87
C SER A 129 -2.27 24.33 -34.65
N LYS A 130 -2.28 23.47 -35.67
CA LYS A 130 -1.67 23.80 -36.96
C LYS A 130 -2.75 23.77 -38.04
N GLN A 131 -3.69 24.70 -37.94
CA GLN A 131 -4.40 25.19 -39.11
C GLN A 131 -3.96 26.64 -39.34
N VAL A 132 -2.87 26.82 -40.09
CA VAL A 132 -2.64 28.04 -40.87
C VAL A 132 -2.10 27.63 -42.23
N SER A 133 -2.97 27.86 -43.20
CA SER A 133 -2.77 27.98 -44.64
C SER A 133 -1.43 28.60 -45.05
N SER A 134 -0.73 27.95 -45.98
CA SER A 134 0.05 28.65 -47.01
C SER A 134 -0.23 28.00 -48.37
N ARG A 135 -1.20 28.61 -49.04
CA ARG A 135 -1.44 28.57 -50.48
C ARG A 135 -0.14 28.97 -51.22
N LEU A 136 0.10 28.30 -52.36
CA LEU A 136 0.92 28.71 -53.51
C LEU A 136 2.46 28.65 -53.39
N SER A 137 3.08 27.70 -54.08
CA SER A 137 4.21 28.00 -55.00
C SER A 137 4.36 26.91 -56.07
N LEU A 138 4.68 27.37 -57.27
CA LEU A 138 4.75 26.69 -58.57
C LEU A 138 5.73 25.50 -58.64
N SER A 139 5.41 24.54 -59.52
CA SER A 139 6.33 23.88 -60.46
C SER A 139 5.51 23.25 -61.58
#